data_AF-E3T6A5-F1
#
_entry.id   AF-E3T6A5-F1
#
_cell.length_a   1.000
_cell.length_b   1.000
_cell.length_c   1.000
_cell.angle_alpha   90.00
_cell.angle_beta   90.00
_cell.angle_gamma   90.00
#
_symmetry.space_group_name_H-M   'P 1'
#
loop_
_entity.id
_entity.type
_entity.pdbx_description
1 polymer ?
#
loop_
_entity_poly.entity_id
_entity_poly.type
_entity_poly.pdbx_seq_one_letter_code
_entity_poly.pdbx_strand_id
1 'polypeptide(L)'
;SSNSDLSVFAFTHEASGRVTLVGRNRAAAAVAVVATFDSVRVPELMEVVATQALALERAGDVAIAHNRVSFTVPGGSYFALTGIAKRKE
;
A
#
# COMPACT_ATOMS: atom_id res chain seq x y z
N SER A 1 6.86 8.79 15.36
CA SER A 1 7.28 7.58 16.09
C SER A 1 7.63 6.50 15.09
N SER A 2 8.88 6.04 15.04
CA SER A 2 9.24 4.88 14.24
C SER A 2 8.73 3.63 14.95
N ASN A 3 7.59 3.10 14.52
CA ASN A 3 7.11 1.81 15.00
C ASN A 3 8.01 0.74 14.38
N SER A 4 8.94 0.16 15.13
CA SER A 4 9.94 -0.80 14.65
C SER A 4 9.32 -2.05 14.01
N ASP A 5 8.02 -2.26 14.25
CA ASP A 5 7.28 -3.41 13.78
C ASP A 5 6.67 -3.21 12.38
N LEU A 6 6.63 -1.98 11.86
CA LEU A 6 6.13 -1.72 10.51
C LEU A 6 7.29 -1.34 9.58
N SER A 7 7.45 -2.10 8.51
CA SER A 7 8.36 -1.76 7.41
C SER A 7 7.54 -1.53 6.14
N VAL A 8 7.83 -0.45 5.41
CA VAL A 8 7.15 -0.11 4.15
C VAL A 8 8.19 0.36 3.14
N PHE A 9 8.10 -0.16 1.92
CA PHE A 9 8.89 0.22 0.75
C PHE A 9 7.94 0.68 -0.35
N ALA A 10 8.35 1.67 -1.13
CA ALA A 10 7.56 2.21 -2.23
C ALA A 10 8.35 2.14 -3.54
N PHE A 11 7.66 1.79 -4.62
CA PHE A 11 8.21 1.62 -5.96
C PHE A 11 7.32 2.33 -6.97
N THR A 12 7.95 3.00 -7.93
CA THR A 12 7.27 3.55 -9.11
C THR A 12 7.86 2.91 -10.36
N HIS A 13 7.00 2.35 -11.20
CA HIS A 13 7.37 1.86 -12.52
C HIS A 13 6.95 2.92 -13.56
N GLU A 14 7.92 3.74 -13.96
CA GLU A 14 7.72 4.92 -14.81
C GLU A 14 7.03 4.60 -16.14
N ALA A 15 7.42 3.51 -16.81
CA ALA A 15 6.89 3.17 -18.12
C ALA A 15 5.37 2.94 -18.12
N SER A 16 4.86 2.31 -17.06
CA SER A 16 3.42 2.05 -16.92
C SER A 16 2.70 3.05 -16.00
N GLY A 17 3.43 3.94 -15.31
CA GLY A 17 2.87 4.79 -14.25
C GLY A 17 2.33 3.99 -13.05
N ARG A 18 2.86 2.78 -12.80
CA ARG A 18 2.40 1.93 -11.68
C ARG A 18 3.10 2.35 -10.41
N VAL A 19 2.34 2.53 -9.34
CA VAL A 19 2.87 2.75 -7.99
C VAL A 19 2.58 1.51 -7.16
N THR A 20 3.56 1.05 -6.39
CA THR A 20 3.43 -0.12 -5.52
C THR A 20 4.07 0.14 -4.17
N LEU A 21 3.34 -0.14 -3.10
CA LEU A 21 3.87 -0.19 -1.74
C LEU A 21 3.93 -1.65 -1.33
N VAL A 22 5.03 -2.06 -0.71
CA VAL A 22 5.18 -3.38 -0.12
C VAL A 22 5.62 -3.21 1.31
N GLY A 23 5.03 -3.95 2.23
CA GLY A 23 5.42 -3.85 3.63
C GLY A 23 5.10 -5.08 4.45
N ARG A 24 5.51 -4.99 5.71
CA ARG A 24 5.31 -6.03 6.71
C ARG A 24 4.93 -5.39 8.03
N ASN A 25 3.87 -5.89 8.64
CA ASN A 25 3.53 -5.63 10.03
C ASN A 25 3.98 -6.81 10.88
N ARG A 26 5.02 -6.63 11.69
CA ARG A 26 5.58 -7.62 12.62
C ARG A 26 4.88 -7.59 13.99
N ALA A 27 4.04 -6.60 14.26
CA ALA A 27 3.31 -6.53 15.51
C ALA A 27 2.28 -7.67 15.57
N ALA A 28 1.92 -8.08 16.79
CA ALA A 28 0.81 -9.02 16.99
C ALA A 28 -0.55 -8.37 16.68
N ALA A 29 -0.64 -7.04 16.84
CA ALA A 29 -1.85 -6.28 16.59
C ALA A 29 -1.91 -5.73 15.15
N ALA A 30 -3.12 -5.48 14.67
CA ALA A 30 -3.33 -4.76 13.42
C ALA A 30 -2.87 -3.30 13.55
N VAL A 31 -2.31 -2.75 12.48
CA VAL A 31 -1.81 -1.37 12.42
C VAL A 31 -2.51 -0.61 11.32
N ALA A 32 -2.99 0.60 11.62
CA ALA A 32 -3.46 1.53 10.61
C ALA A 32 -2.25 2.16 9.91
N VAL A 33 -2.16 1.97 8.60
CA VAL A 33 -1.12 2.57 7.76
C VAL A 33 -1.73 3.73 7.00
N VAL A 34 -1.07 4.88 7.12
CA VAL A 34 -1.37 6.06 6.33
C VAL A 34 -0.15 6.38 5.51
N ALA A 35 -0.30 6.40 4.19
CA ALA A 35 0.74 6.86 3.28
C ALA A 35 0.25 8.11 2.53
N THR A 36 1.13 9.11 2.46
CA THR A 36 0.94 10.31 1.67
C THR A 36 1.90 10.25 0.49
N PHE A 37 1.41 10.54 -0.69
CA PHE A 37 2.18 10.57 -1.93
C PHE A 37 2.50 12.01 -2.29
N ASP A 38 3.66 12.48 -1.83
CA ASP A 38 4.18 13.79 -2.22
C ASP A 38 4.98 13.66 -3.51
N SER A 39 4.69 14.54 -4.48
CA SER A 39 5.46 14.66 -5.73
C SER A 39 5.43 13.45 -6.68
N VAL A 40 4.55 12.47 -6.47
CA VAL A 40 4.36 11.32 -7.37
C VAL A 40 2.93 11.30 -7.90
N ARG A 41 2.76 11.04 -9.20
CA ARG A 41 1.43 10.79 -9.78
C ARG A 41 0.90 9.45 -9.26
N VAL A 42 -0.26 9.48 -8.62
CA VAL A 42 -0.90 8.28 -8.06
C VAL A 42 -2.26 8.01 -8.69
N PRO A 43 -2.68 6.73 -8.74
CA PRO A 43 -4.04 6.38 -9.16
C PRO A 43 -5.10 6.86 -8.17
N GLU A 44 -6.35 6.93 -8.62
CA GLU A 44 -7.52 7.18 -7.76
C GLU A 44 -7.85 5.95 -6.87
N LEU A 45 -7.52 4.75 -7.35
CA LEU A 45 -7.75 3.48 -6.67
C LEU A 45 -6.48 2.63 -6.69
N MET A 46 -6.17 2.01 -5.56
CA MET A 46 -5.13 0.98 -5.47
C MET A 46 -5.72 -0.31 -4.95
N GLU A 47 -5.30 -1.41 -5.54
CA GLU A 47 -5.63 -2.76 -5.10
C GLU A 47 -4.75 -3.14 -3.91
N VAL A 48 -5.37 -3.66 -2.84
CA VAL A 48 -4.68 -4.27 -1.70
C VAL A 48 -4.62 -5.77 -1.87
N VAL A 49 -3.41 -6.29 -1.77
CA VAL A 49 -3.13 -7.70 -1.55
C VAL A 49 -2.47 -7.81 -0.18
N ALA A 50 -3.04 -8.60 0.72
CA ALA A 50 -2.50 -8.80 2.06
C ALA A 50 -2.39 -10.30 2.34
N THR A 51 -1.40 -10.69 3.12
CA THR A 51 -1.25 -12.09 3.50
C THR A 51 -0.65 -12.25 4.90
N GLN A 52 -1.25 -13.16 5.67
CA GLN A 52 -0.72 -13.60 6.97
C GLN A 52 0.15 -14.87 6.83
N ALA A 53 0.29 -15.44 5.61
CA ALA A 53 0.96 -16.72 5.33
C ALA A 53 1.61 -16.73 3.92
N LEU A 54 1.82 -17.92 3.33
CA LEU A 54 2.39 -18.07 1.97
C LEU A 54 1.37 -17.83 0.84
N ALA A 55 0.10 -17.55 1.16
CA ALA A 55 -0.96 -17.36 0.17
C ALA A 55 -1.29 -15.88 0.01
N LEU A 56 -1.05 -15.30 -1.17
CA LEU A 56 -1.41 -13.92 -1.49
C LEU A 56 -2.92 -13.81 -1.68
N GLU A 57 -3.61 -13.13 -0.77
CA GLU A 57 -5.06 -12.92 -0.86
C GLU A 57 -5.38 -11.47 -1.20
N ARG A 58 -6.28 -11.27 -2.15
CA ARG A 58 -6.79 -9.94 -2.50
C ARG A 58 -7.76 -9.48 -1.42
N ALA A 59 -7.44 -8.37 -0.75
CA ALA A 59 -8.21 -7.85 0.37
C ALA A 59 -9.29 -6.83 -0.06
N GLY A 60 -9.17 -6.26 -1.26
CA GLY A 60 -10.09 -5.25 -1.81
C GLY A 60 -9.36 -4.01 -2.30
N ASP A 61 -10.11 -3.06 -2.85
CA ASP A 61 -9.56 -1.80 -3.35
C ASP A 61 -9.62 -0.72 -2.26
N VAL A 62 -8.60 0.12 -2.20
CA VAL A 62 -8.53 1.28 -1.32
C VAL A 62 -8.46 2.54 -2.16
N ALA A 63 -9.35 3.49 -1.85
CA ALA A 63 -9.38 4.77 -2.49
C ALA A 63 -8.22 5.67 -2.04
N ILE A 64 -7.65 6.40 -2.99
CA ILE A 64 -6.74 7.51 -2.73
C ILE A 64 -7.56 8.79 -2.75
N ALA A 65 -7.54 9.53 -1.64
CA ALA A 65 -8.18 10.82 -1.52
C ALA A 65 -7.15 11.87 -1.09
N HIS A 66 -7.07 13.00 -1.79
CA HIS A 66 -6.12 14.07 -1.50
C HIS A 66 -4.66 13.58 -1.42
N ASN A 67 -4.24 12.74 -2.38
CA ASN A 67 -2.91 12.10 -2.42
C ASN A 67 -2.57 11.26 -1.18
N ARG A 68 -3.58 10.78 -0.46
CA ARG A 68 -3.42 10.01 0.75
C ARG A 68 -4.22 8.72 0.67
N VAL A 69 -3.62 7.65 1.16
CA VAL A 69 -4.25 6.33 1.30
C VAL A 69 -4.22 5.90 2.76
N SER A 70 -5.28 5.23 3.21
CA SER A 70 -5.40 4.72 4.56
C SER A 70 -5.99 3.31 4.53
N PHE A 71 -5.31 2.37 5.17
CA PHE A 71 -5.75 0.97 5.26
C PHE A 71 -5.22 0.32 6.53
N THR A 72 -5.83 -0.79 6.93
CA THR A 72 -5.43 -1.56 8.11
C THR A 72 -4.69 -2.81 7.68
N VAL A 73 -3.52 -3.04 8.28
CA VAL A 73 -2.68 -4.21 8.02
C VAL A 73 -2.75 -5.14 9.24
N PRO A 74 -3.21 -6.39 9.10
CA PRO A 74 -3.24 -7.37 10.18
C PRO A 74 -1.86 -7.58 10.82
N GLY A 75 -1.83 -8.00 12.09
CA GLY A 75 -0.59 -8.39 12.75
C GLY A 75 0.06 -9.60 12.08
N GLY A 76 1.40 -9.69 12.11
CA GLY A 76 2.15 -10.80 11.54
C GLY A 76 2.06 -10.95 10.01
N SER A 77 1.59 -9.93 9.28
CA SER A 77 1.28 -10.01 7.85
C SER A 77 2.27 -9.27 6.96
N TYR A 78 2.30 -9.66 5.69
CA TYR A 78 2.83 -8.88 4.58
C TYR A 78 1.69 -8.25 3.80
N PHE A 79 1.96 -7.12 3.16
CA PHE A 79 1.01 -6.49 2.26
C PHE A 79 1.70 -5.91 1.03
N ALA A 80 0.94 -5.84 -0.04
CA ALA A 80 1.26 -5.09 -1.24
C ALA A 80 0.04 -4.23 -1.62
N LEU A 81 0.26 -2.96 -1.88
CA LEU A 81 -0.74 -2.04 -2.40
C LEU A 81 -0.27 -1.60 -3.78
N THR A 82 -1.02 -1.85 -4.85
CA THR A 82 -0.58 -1.50 -6.22
C THR A 82 -1.68 -0.83 -7.03
N GLY A 83 -1.33 0.09 -7.92
CA GLY A 83 -2.27 0.70 -8.84
C GLY A 83 -1.59 1.47 -9.96
N ILE A 84 -2.33 1.76 -11.03
CA ILE A 84 -1.83 2.43 -12.23
C ILE A 84 -2.42 3.85 -12.28
N ALA A 85 -1.57 4.87 -12.17
CA ALA A 85 -2.02 6.25 -12.35
C ALA A 85 -2.53 6.43 -13.78
N LYS A 86 -3.79 6.85 -13.94
CA LYS A 86 -4.33 7.18 -15.26
C LYS A 86 -3.51 8.33 -15.86
N ARG A 87 -3.14 8.22 -17.13
CA ARG A 87 -2.63 9.39 -17.87
C ARG A 87 -3.77 10.41 -17.96
N LYS A 88 -3.47 11.69 -17.72
CA LYS A 88 -4.37 12.76 -18.16
C LYS A 88 -4.41 12.67 -19.69
N GLU A 89 -5.59 12.37 -20.23
CA GLU A 89 -5.90 12.57 -21.65
C GLU A 89 -5.92 14.07 -21.98
#